data_AF-A0A7S3BPU7-F1
#
_entry.id   AF-A0A7S3BPU7-F1
#
_cell.length_a   1.000
_cell.length_b   1.000
_cell.length_c   1.000
_cell.angle_alpha   90.00
_cell.angle_beta   90.00
_cell.angle_gamma   90.00
#
_symmetry.space_group_name_H-M   'P 1'
#
loop_
_entity.id
_entity.type
_entity.pdbx_description
1 polymer ?
#
loop_
_entity_poly.entity_id
_entity_poly.type
_entity_poly.pdbx_seq_one_letter_code
_entity_poly.pdbx_strand_id
1 'polypeptide(L)'
;ADPTTQPSAYVIGVDFGTSGARAAAVPLTSGLAGGGGGDGAEANTVPSFESRVGYEYERHEAAGCGRDAARCSAWRAALREVLLALPGEVRAKCRAVAVDGTSATTVV
;
A
#
# COMPACT_ATOMS: atom_id res chain seq x y z
N ALA A 1 -1.62 10.61 24.88
CA ALA A 1 -1.20 9.20 24.82
C ALA A 1 0.29 9.16 25.12
N ASP A 2 0.75 8.22 25.92
CA ASP A 2 2.17 8.03 26.21
C ASP A 2 2.94 7.73 24.89
N PRO A 3 3.95 8.54 24.52
CA PRO A 3 4.73 8.33 23.29
C PRO A 3 5.53 7.03 23.29
N THR A 4 5.58 6.29 24.41
CA THR A 4 6.32 5.03 24.53
C THR A 4 5.49 3.79 24.18
N THR A 5 4.16 3.91 24.04
CA THR A 5 3.32 2.75 23.69
C THR A 5 3.42 2.49 22.19
N GLN A 6 4.34 1.60 21.82
CA GLN A 6 4.45 1.09 20.45
C GLN A 6 3.13 0.42 20.03
N PRO A 7 2.65 0.63 18.79
CA PRO A 7 1.46 -0.04 18.28
C PRO A 7 1.61 -1.56 18.35
N SER A 8 0.51 -2.24 18.72
CA SER A 8 0.44 -3.70 18.72
C SER A 8 0.16 -4.28 17.33
N ALA A 9 -0.35 -3.46 16.41
CA ALA A 9 -0.67 -3.86 15.05
C ALA A 9 -0.68 -2.67 14.06
N TYR A 10 -0.51 -2.97 12.78
CA TYR A 10 -0.61 -2.03 11.67
C TYR A 10 -1.52 -2.56 10.55
N VAL A 11 -2.12 -1.62 9.80
CA VAL A 11 -2.67 -1.86 8.46
C VAL A 11 -1.77 -1.13 7.46
N ILE A 12 -1.50 -1.78 6.33
CA ILE A 12 -0.70 -1.19 5.26
C ILE A 12 -1.64 -0.88 4.09
N GLY A 13 -1.65 0.38 3.64
CA GLY A 13 -2.25 0.77 2.36
C GLY A 13 -1.17 0.81 1.29
N VAL A 14 -1.42 0.19 0.14
CA VAL A 14 -0.58 0.29 -1.06
C VAL A 14 -1.38 0.96 -2.16
N ASP A 15 -0.84 2.00 -2.79
CA ASP A 15 -1.43 2.58 -4.01
C ASP A 15 -0.47 2.41 -5.19
N PHE A 16 -0.96 1.75 -6.24
CA PHE A 16 -0.32 1.69 -7.55
C PHE A 16 -0.79 2.83 -8.44
N GLY A 17 0.06 3.84 -8.57
CA GLY A 17 -0.12 4.93 -9.52
C GLY A 17 0.38 4.60 -10.93
N THR A 18 0.27 5.54 -11.86
CA THR A 18 0.72 5.40 -13.25
C THR A 18 2.22 5.54 -13.46
N SER A 19 3.03 5.69 -12.42
CA SER A 19 4.49 5.82 -12.54
C SER A 19 5.25 5.22 -11.36
N GLY A 20 4.56 4.49 -10.49
CA GLY A 20 5.13 4.04 -9.24
C GLY A 20 4.11 3.38 -8.32
N ALA A 21 4.60 2.90 -7.19
CA ALA A 21 3.80 2.43 -6.09
C ALA A 21 4.19 3.20 -4.81
N ARG A 22 3.21 3.41 -3.93
CA ARG A 22 3.43 3.92 -2.58
C ARG A 22 2.87 2.93 -1.57
N ALA A 23 3.51 2.81 -0.42
CA ALA A 23 2.99 2.09 0.73
C ALA A 23 2.99 2.99 1.95
N ALA A 24 1.92 2.96 2.72
CA ALA A 24 1.76 3.70 3.97
C ALA A 24 1.31 2.76 5.08
N ALA A 25 1.92 2.86 6.25
CA ALA A 25 1.57 2.06 7.41
C ALA A 25 0.82 2.91 8.44
N VAL A 26 -0.36 2.44 8.80
CA VAL A 26 -1.24 3.09 9.77
C VAL A 26 -1.33 2.20 11.02
N PRO A 27 -0.98 2.73 12.21
CA PRO A 27 -1.11 1.97 13.44
C PRO A 27 -2.59 1.73 13.75
N LEU A 28 -2.93 0.50 14.13
CA LEU A 28 -4.23 0.20 14.69
C LEU A 28 -4.24 0.68 16.15
N THR A 29 -4.91 1.79 16.40
CA THR A 29 -5.26 2.14 17.77
C THR A 29 -6.29 1.13 18.27
N SER A 30 -6.20 0.75 19.54
CA SER A 30 -7.03 -0.27 20.20
C SER A 30 -8.55 0.00 20.13
N GLY A 31 -8.98 1.16 19.62
CA GLY A 31 -10.39 1.52 19.40
C GLY A 31 -11.00 1.04 18.07
N LEU A 32 -10.21 0.58 17.09
CA LEU A 32 -10.74 0.07 15.80
C LEU A 32 -11.00 -1.46 15.80
N ALA A 33 -10.69 -2.15 16.90
CA ALA A 33 -10.81 -3.60 17.01
C ALA A 33 -12.21 -4.10 17.44
N GLY A 34 -13.19 -3.20 17.63
CA GLY A 34 -14.55 -3.54 18.05
C GLY A 34 -15.58 -2.84 17.16
N GLY A 35 -16.55 -3.59 16.66
CA GLY A 35 -17.46 -3.18 15.59
C GLY A 35 -18.39 -2.01 15.89
N GLY A 36 -18.99 -1.49 14.81
CA GLY A 36 -20.09 -0.53 14.86
C GLY A 36 -20.05 0.40 13.66
N GLY A 37 -21.03 0.27 12.76
CA GLY A 37 -21.25 1.25 11.71
C GLY A 37 -21.40 2.63 12.34
N GLY A 38 -20.53 3.55 11.95
CA GLY A 38 -20.54 4.93 12.41
C GLY A 38 -20.13 5.80 11.23
N ASP A 39 -21.02 6.72 10.89
CA ASP A 39 -20.88 7.66 9.79
C ASP A 39 -19.52 8.37 9.78
N GLY A 40 -18.81 8.23 8.66
CA GLY A 40 -18.08 9.33 8.03
C GLY A 40 -17.03 10.10 8.81
N ALA A 41 -16.45 9.57 9.90
CA ALA A 41 -15.26 10.16 10.48
C ALA A 41 -14.07 9.85 9.55
N GLU A 42 -13.74 10.77 8.64
CA GLU A 42 -12.40 10.88 8.06
C GLU A 42 -11.41 11.03 9.22
N ALA A 43 -10.99 9.91 9.78
CA ALA A 43 -9.90 9.88 10.72
C ALA A 43 -8.68 10.35 9.93
N ASN A 44 -8.25 11.60 10.19
CA ASN A 44 -6.98 12.20 9.81
C ASN A 44 -5.82 11.36 10.38
N THR A 45 -5.70 10.13 9.90
CA THR A 45 -4.80 9.13 10.43
C THR A 45 -3.52 9.30 9.65
N VAL A 46 -2.63 10.10 10.21
CA VAL A 46 -1.32 10.35 9.61
C VAL A 46 -0.55 9.02 9.62
N PRO A 47 -0.06 8.55 8.46
CA PRO A 47 0.73 7.33 8.41
C PRO A 47 1.98 7.51 9.27
N SER A 48 2.32 6.47 10.03
CA SER A 48 3.56 6.49 10.82
C SER A 48 4.78 6.25 9.94
N PHE A 49 4.59 5.61 8.78
CA PHE A 49 5.65 5.32 7.81
C PHE A 49 5.11 5.38 6.39
N GLU A 50 5.93 5.89 5.47
CA GLU A 50 5.63 5.91 4.04
C GLU A 50 6.87 5.44 3.24
N SER A 51 6.63 4.69 2.18
CA SER A 51 7.63 4.26 1.20
C SER A 51 7.09 4.49 -0.22
N ARG A 52 7.99 4.79 -1.16
CA ARG A 52 7.66 5.02 -2.58
C ARG A 52 8.73 4.41 -3.48
N VAL A 53 8.27 3.82 -4.58
CA VAL A 53 9.12 3.25 -5.63
C VAL A 53 8.56 3.70 -6.97
N GLY A 54 9.42 4.25 -7.82
CA GLY A 54 9.08 4.57 -9.20
C GLY A 54 9.29 3.36 -10.10
N TYR A 55 8.51 3.26 -11.18
CA TYR A 55 8.84 2.38 -12.30
C TYR A 55 8.58 3.14 -13.60
N GLU A 56 9.53 3.05 -14.51
CA GLU A 56 9.40 3.68 -15.82
C GLU A 56 8.50 2.84 -16.72
N TYR A 57 7.57 3.52 -17.37
CA TYR A 57 6.88 2.98 -18.52
C TYR A 57 7.57 3.51 -19.76
N GLU A 58 8.26 2.65 -20.51
CA GLU A 58 8.58 3.00 -21.88
C GLU A 58 7.26 3.18 -22.64
N ARG A 59 6.97 4.41 -23.09
CA ARG A 59 5.83 4.69 -23.99
C ARG A 59 6.11 4.06 -25.34
N HIS A 60 5.81 2.78 -25.48
CA HIS A 60 5.77 2.13 -26.79
C HIS A 60 4.30 2.04 -27.25
N GLU A 61 3.96 2.62 -28.40
CA GLU A 61 2.58 2.77 -28.89
C GLU A 61 1.88 1.48 -29.39
N ALA A 62 2.48 0.28 -29.33
CA ALA A 62 1.91 -0.90 -30.03
C ALA A 62 1.23 -1.97 -29.13
N ALA A 63 -0.11 -1.93 -29.03
CA ALA A 63 -0.94 -2.85 -28.24
C ALA A 63 -0.64 -4.35 -28.48
N GLY A 64 -0.36 -5.13 -27.41
CA GLY A 64 -0.15 -6.57 -27.47
C GLY A 64 0.08 -7.24 -26.10
N CYS A 65 -0.33 -8.51 -25.97
CA CYS A 65 -0.38 -9.31 -24.73
C CYS A 65 0.95 -9.49 -23.99
N GLY A 66 2.09 -9.31 -24.65
CA GLY A 66 3.42 -9.39 -24.02
C GLY A 66 3.71 -8.25 -23.03
N ARG A 67 3.02 -7.11 -23.14
CA ARG A 67 3.24 -5.97 -22.23
C ARG A 67 2.49 -6.07 -20.92
N ASP A 68 1.36 -6.76 -20.89
CA ASP A 68 0.61 -6.95 -19.65
C ASP A 68 1.43 -7.82 -18.68
N ALA A 69 2.17 -8.80 -19.20
CA ALA A 69 3.10 -9.61 -18.41
C ALA A 69 4.27 -8.77 -17.86
N ALA A 70 4.91 -7.92 -18.69
CA ALA A 70 5.99 -7.03 -18.25
C ALA A 70 5.51 -6.01 -17.21
N ARG A 71 4.32 -5.43 -17.39
CA ARG A 71 3.66 -4.53 -16.45
C ARG A 71 3.33 -5.22 -15.14
N CYS A 72 2.77 -6.43 -15.19
CA CYS A 72 2.52 -7.25 -13.99
C CYS A 72 3.82 -7.56 -13.24
N SER A 73 4.92 -7.82 -13.96
CA SER A 73 6.22 -8.05 -13.35
C SER A 73 6.76 -6.80 -12.66
N ALA A 74 6.66 -5.63 -13.31
CA ALA A 74 7.04 -4.35 -12.74
C ALA A 74 6.22 -4.01 -11.48
N TRP A 75 4.90 -4.21 -11.53
CA TRP A 75 4.02 -4.01 -10.37
C TRP A 75 4.34 -4.95 -9.21
N ARG A 76 4.63 -6.22 -9.51
CA ARG A 76 5.02 -7.20 -8.49
C ARG A 76 6.37 -6.85 -7.86
N ALA A 77 7.32 -6.38 -8.66
CA ALA A 77 8.61 -5.90 -8.16
C ALA A 77 8.41 -4.67 -7.26
N ALA A 78 7.65 -3.69 -7.72
CA ALA A 78 7.33 -2.48 -6.96
C ALA A 78 6.60 -2.80 -5.65
N LEU A 79 5.63 -3.73 -5.66
CA LEU A 79 4.94 -4.19 -4.45
C LEU A 79 5.93 -4.71 -3.41
N ARG A 80 6.85 -5.59 -3.85
CA ARG A 80 7.85 -6.19 -2.96
C ARG A 80 8.76 -5.12 -2.41
N GLU A 81 9.22 -4.21 -3.25
CA GLU A 81 10.14 -3.16 -2.85
C GLU A 81 9.51 -2.18 -1.85
N VAL A 82 8.29 -1.69 -2.09
CA VAL A 82 7.62 -0.77 -1.15
C VAL A 82 7.35 -1.44 0.19
N LEU A 83 6.98 -2.74 0.20
CA LEU A 83 6.78 -3.49 1.45
C LEU A 83 8.10 -3.78 2.17
N LEU A 84 9.18 -4.10 1.44
CA LEU A 84 10.51 -4.34 2.00
C LEU A 84 11.20 -3.07 2.51
N ALA A 85 10.78 -1.90 2.05
CA ALA A 85 11.24 -0.63 2.57
C ALA A 85 10.58 -0.22 3.91
N LEU A 86 9.43 -0.80 4.26
CA LEU A 86 8.81 -0.55 5.57
C LEU A 86 9.68 -1.12 6.71
N PRO A 87 9.66 -0.54 7.92
CA PRO A 87 10.39 -1.10 9.05
C PRO A 87 10.02 -2.56 9.33
N GLY A 88 11.00 -3.36 9.78
CA GLY A 88 10.79 -4.78 10.10
C GLY A 88 9.68 -5.00 11.13
N GLU A 89 9.55 -4.09 12.10
CA GLU A 89 8.47 -4.11 13.11
C GLU A 89 7.09 -3.94 12.50
N VAL A 90 6.91 -2.99 11.57
CA VAL A 90 5.65 -2.75 10.87
C VAL A 90 5.23 -4.00 10.10
N ARG A 91 6.19 -4.62 9.38
CA ARG A 91 5.93 -5.87 8.65
C ARG A 91 5.54 -7.01 9.59
N ALA A 92 6.24 -7.17 10.71
CA ALA A 92 5.98 -8.24 11.67
C ALA A 92 4.62 -8.08 12.38
N LYS A 93 4.14 -6.85 12.51
CA LYS A 93 2.86 -6.50 13.16
C LYS A 93 1.74 -6.15 12.17
N CYS A 94 1.95 -6.38 10.87
CA CYS A 94 0.95 -6.12 9.85
C CYS A 94 -0.18 -7.14 9.95
N ARG A 95 -1.42 -6.65 10.12
CA ARG A 95 -2.62 -7.50 10.15
C ARG A 95 -3.36 -7.58 8.83
N ALA A 96 -3.30 -6.52 8.04
CA ALA A 96 -3.98 -6.43 6.76
C ALA A 96 -3.23 -5.52 5.80
N VAL A 97 -3.34 -5.84 4.51
CA VAL A 97 -2.87 -5.00 3.42
C VAL A 97 -4.08 -4.65 2.56
N ALA A 98 -4.36 -3.35 2.42
CA ALA A 98 -5.30 -2.84 1.45
C ALA A 98 -4.51 -2.40 0.21
N VAL A 99 -4.95 -2.81 -0.97
CA VAL A 99 -4.33 -2.42 -2.24
C VAL A 99 -5.34 -1.60 -3.03
N ASP A 100 -4.97 -0.36 -3.31
CA ASP A 100 -5.62 0.51 -4.28
C ASP A 100 -4.76 0.53 -5.55
N GLY A 101 -5.41 0.60 -6.70
CA GLY A 101 -4.73 0.64 -7.98
C GLY A 101 -5.45 1.57 -8.93
N THR A 102 -4.71 2.13 -9.89
CA THR A 102 -5.33 2.97 -10.92
C THR A 102 -6.51 2.25 -11.61
N SER A 103 -7.66 2.94 -11.63
CA SER A 103 -8.85 2.50 -12.34
C SER A 103 -8.54 2.30 -13.83
N ALA A 104 -9.13 1.25 -14.42
CA ALA A 104 -8.95 0.78 -15.80
C ALA A 104 -7.83 -0.24 -16.10
N THR A 105 -7.18 -0.84 -15.10
CA THR A 105 -6.31 -2.01 -15.34
C THR A 105 -7.07 -3.32 -15.10
N THR A 106 -7.37 -4.06 -16.16
CA THR A 106 -7.81 -5.47 -16.06
C THR A 106 -6.61 -6.38 -16.26
N VAL A 107 -6.30 -7.20 -15.26
CA VAL A 107 -5.42 -8.38 -15.45
C VAL A 107 -6.33 -9.50 -15.94
N VAL A 108 -6.14 -9.95 -17.18
CA VAL A 108 -6.86 -11.09 -17.78
C VAL A 108 -5.99 -12.33 -17.74
#